data_AF-A0B5E1-F1
#
_entry.id   AF-A0B5E1-F1
#
_cell.length_a   1.000
_cell.length_b   1.000
_cell.length_c   1.000
_cell.angle_alpha   90.00
_cell.angle_beta   90.00
_cell.angle_gamma   90.00
#
_symmetry.space_group_name_H-M   'P 1'
#
loop_
_entity.id
_entity.type
_entity.pdbx_description
1 polymer ?
#
loop_
_entity_poly.entity_id
_entity_poly.type
_entity_poly.pdbx_seq_one_letter_code
_entity_poly.pdbx_strand_id
1 'polypeptide(L)'
;MDETERILLKEKPCQALLAILELDHAYASLISKKIDSTFAHTLRILSQLEQAGLVYTRTEGRVKYVELTGPGRRAAEALRMLRDAIEDAAEVKKRIKRIHELVDAAERAQGDRELLAGPLRRDLALLRSITDSREIEHLESRIRGMISR
;
A
#
# COMPACT_ATOMS: atom_id res chain seq x y z
N MET A 1 13.88 17.01 -1.51
CA MET A 1 12.76 16.51 -0.71
C MET A 1 11.69 17.59 -0.77
N ASP A 2 10.58 17.37 -1.46
CA ASP A 2 10.23 16.09 -2.14
C ASP A 2 11.09 15.77 -3.41
N GLU A 3 10.77 15.95 -4.70
CA GLU A 3 9.63 16.53 -5.41
C GLU A 3 8.35 15.64 -5.45
N THR A 4 8.55 14.32 -5.52
CA THR A 4 7.70 13.25 -4.92
C THR A 4 8.58 12.36 -4.01
N GLU A 5 9.75 12.91 -3.66
CA GLU A 5 10.97 12.16 -3.45
C GLU A 5 11.49 12.25 -2.00
N ARG A 6 11.97 11.15 -1.41
CA ARG A 6 12.43 9.93 -2.09
C ARG A 6 11.46 8.78 -1.95
N ILE A 7 10.27 9.01 -2.52
CA ILE A 7 9.18 8.09 -2.88
C ILE A 7 8.86 7.16 -1.73
N LEU A 8 8.02 7.67 -0.85
CA LEU A 8 7.37 6.92 0.23
C LEU A 8 8.35 6.39 1.31
N LEU A 9 9.52 7.04 1.41
CA LEU A 9 10.57 6.87 2.43
C LEU A 9 11.49 5.65 2.21
N LYS A 10 12.61 5.60 2.96
CA LYS A 10 13.56 4.48 2.90
C LYS A 10 12.93 3.23 3.49
N GLU A 11 12.85 2.18 2.68
CA GLU A 11 12.27 0.86 2.99
C GLU A 11 12.65 0.33 4.39
N LYS A 12 13.93 0.00 4.62
CA LYS A 12 14.38 -0.69 5.84
C LYS A 12 14.15 0.11 7.13
N PRO A 13 14.39 1.44 7.21
CA PRO A 13 13.96 2.27 8.35
C PRO A 13 12.45 2.28 8.61
N CYS A 14 11.61 2.27 7.57
CA CYS A 14 10.15 2.28 7.74
C CYS A 14 9.63 0.90 8.15
N GLN A 15 10.17 -0.17 7.56
CA GLN A 15 9.97 -1.54 8.02
C GLN A 15 10.41 -1.71 9.48
N ALA A 16 11.48 -1.04 9.94
CA ALA A 16 11.91 -1.09 11.34
C ALA A 16 10.90 -0.42 12.29
N LEU A 17 10.39 0.77 11.95
CA LEU A 17 9.34 1.43 12.73
C LEU A 17 8.04 0.60 12.80
N LEU A 18 7.60 0.05 11.66
CA LEU A 18 6.44 -0.85 11.60
C LEU A 18 6.69 -2.17 12.36
N ALA A 19 7.89 -2.75 12.26
CA ALA A 19 8.26 -3.94 13.01
C ALA A 19 8.19 -3.72 14.52
N ILE A 20 8.66 -2.57 15.04
CA ILE A 20 8.58 -2.24 16.47
C ILE A 20 7.13 -1.90 16.88
N LEU A 21 6.31 -1.34 15.99
CA LEU A 21 4.87 -1.11 16.26
C LEU A 21 4.07 -2.43 16.38
N GLU A 22 4.44 -3.42 15.57
CA GLU A 22 3.76 -4.71 15.44
C GLU A 22 4.36 -5.84 16.32
N LEU A 23 5.50 -5.61 16.99
CA LEU A 23 6.16 -6.59 17.86
C LEU A 23 6.05 -6.16 19.31
N ASP A 24 5.43 -7.01 20.13
CA ASP A 24 5.60 -6.92 21.57
C ASP A 24 7.05 -7.26 21.96
N HIS A 25 7.60 -6.57 22.96
CA HIS A 25 8.96 -6.74 23.46
C HIS A 25 10.05 -6.79 22.34
N ALA A 26 10.02 -5.86 21.38
CA ALA A 26 10.95 -5.86 20.24
C ALA A 26 12.44 -5.72 20.65
N TYR A 27 13.33 -6.53 20.05
CA TYR A 27 14.78 -6.45 20.23
C TYR A 27 15.53 -6.64 18.89
N ALA A 28 16.78 -6.16 18.83
CA ALA A 28 17.48 -5.92 17.57
C ALA A 28 17.57 -7.12 16.61
N SER A 29 17.77 -8.35 17.09
CA SER A 29 17.81 -9.55 16.23
C SER A 29 16.44 -10.02 15.75
N LEU A 30 15.38 -9.81 16.54
CA LEU A 30 14.00 -10.06 16.11
C LEU A 30 13.56 -9.06 15.04
N ILE A 31 13.89 -7.77 15.22
CA ILE A 31 13.69 -6.72 14.22
C ILE A 31 14.47 -7.05 12.94
N SER A 32 15.75 -7.41 13.06
CA SER A 32 16.61 -7.76 11.91
C SER A 32 16.05 -8.90 11.06
N LYS A 33 15.45 -9.91 11.71
CA LYS A 33 14.75 -11.01 11.03
C LYS A 33 13.45 -10.54 10.37
N LYS A 34 12.67 -9.66 11.02
CA LYS A 34 11.38 -9.20 10.51
C LYS A 34 11.50 -8.22 9.32
N ILE A 35 12.57 -7.41 9.27
CA ILE A 35 12.79 -6.43 8.19
C ILE A 35 13.67 -6.96 7.04
N ASP A 36 14.04 -8.25 7.06
CA ASP A 36 15.05 -8.85 6.18
C ASP A 36 16.30 -7.97 6.01
N SER A 37 17.14 -7.95 7.04
CA SER A 37 18.42 -7.23 7.04
C SER A 37 19.44 -7.89 7.95
N THR A 38 20.73 -7.56 7.76
CA THR A 38 21.80 -8.08 8.62
C THR A 38 21.80 -7.36 9.97
N PHE A 39 22.21 -8.06 11.04
CA PHE A 39 22.18 -7.52 12.40
C PHE A 39 22.94 -6.18 12.53
N ALA A 40 24.12 -6.08 11.91
CA ALA A 40 24.91 -4.84 11.87
C ALA A 40 24.26 -3.71 11.06
N HIS A 41 23.47 -4.04 10.01
CA HIS A 41 22.69 -3.03 9.29
C HIS A 41 21.51 -2.55 10.15
N THR A 42 20.79 -3.48 10.79
CA THR A 42 19.69 -3.17 11.69
C THR A 42 20.14 -2.28 12.85
N LEU A 43 21.28 -2.57 13.50
CA LEU A 43 21.82 -1.71 14.57
C LEU A 43 22.10 -0.27 14.10
N ARG A 44 22.59 -0.06 12.87
CA ARG A 44 22.74 1.30 12.31
C ARG A 44 21.39 2.00 12.12
N ILE A 45 20.38 1.29 11.60
CA ILE A 45 19.02 1.86 11.43
C ILE A 45 18.45 2.24 12.80
N LEU A 46 18.54 1.36 13.79
CA LEU A 46 18.06 1.63 15.14
C LEU A 46 18.77 2.82 15.78
N SER A 47 20.09 2.93 15.62
CA SER A 47 20.85 4.09 16.09
C SER A 47 20.43 5.39 15.39
N GLN A 48 20.12 5.36 14.09
CA GLN A 48 19.59 6.53 13.37
C GLN A 48 18.17 6.91 13.82
N LEU A 49 17.31 5.94 14.12
CA LEU A 49 15.97 6.19 14.67
C LEU A 49 16.02 6.70 16.12
N GLU A 50 17.01 6.27 16.91
CA GLU A 50 17.25 6.71 18.29
C GLU A 50 17.80 8.14 18.30
N GLN A 51 18.75 8.47 17.41
CA GLN A 51 19.24 9.83 17.17
C GLN A 51 18.14 10.78 16.65
N ALA A 52 17.17 10.27 15.88
CA ALA A 52 16.01 11.02 15.42
C ALA A 52 14.88 11.13 16.48
N GLY A 53 15.06 10.56 17.68
CA GLY A 53 14.06 10.58 18.75
C GLY A 53 12.78 9.79 18.45
N LEU A 54 12.81 8.84 17.51
CA LEU A 54 11.67 7.99 17.12
C LEU A 54 11.62 6.68 17.90
N VAL A 55 12.76 6.17 18.34
CA VAL A 55 12.84 5.02 19.27
C VAL A 55 13.70 5.39 20.47
N TYR A 56 13.52 4.64 21.55
CA TYR A 56 14.45 4.58 22.67
C TYR A 56 14.75 3.12 22.98
N THR A 57 15.72 2.87 23.84
CA THR A 57 16.08 1.51 24.22
C THR A 57 16.08 1.29 25.73
N ARG A 58 15.56 0.14 26.14
CA ARG A 58 15.36 -0.27 27.53
C ARG A 58 16.13 -1.56 27.80
N THR A 59 16.89 -1.61 28.89
CA THR A 59 17.61 -2.82 29.30
C THR A 59 16.85 -3.53 30.41
N GLU A 60 16.67 -4.84 30.26
CA GLU A 60 16.05 -5.70 31.27
C GLU A 60 16.87 -7.00 31.36
N GLY A 61 17.49 -7.23 32.53
CA GLY A 61 18.48 -8.29 32.70
C GLY A 61 19.65 -8.15 31.72
N ARG A 62 19.73 -9.06 30.74
CA ARG A 62 20.74 -9.07 29.67
C ARG A 62 20.17 -8.68 28.29
N VAL A 63 18.87 -8.37 28.20
CA VAL A 63 18.20 -8.05 26.94
C VAL A 63 18.09 -6.53 26.78
N LYS A 64 18.45 -6.03 25.59
CA LYS A 64 18.24 -4.63 25.19
C LYS A 64 17.05 -4.56 24.24
N TYR A 65 15.91 -4.15 24.77
CA TYR A 65 14.67 -3.89 24.05
C TYR A 65 14.70 -2.52 23.34
N VAL A 66 13.87 -2.39 22.31
CA VAL A 66 13.69 -1.20 21.49
C VAL A 66 12.20 -0.84 21.51
N GLU A 67 11.87 0.37 21.92
CA GLU A 67 10.48 0.82 22.10
C GLU A 67 10.26 2.17 21.38
N LEU A 68 9.06 2.38 20.84
CA LEU A 68 8.72 3.61 20.10
C LEU A 68 8.50 4.78 21.08
N THR A 69 9.06 5.94 20.78
CA THR A 69 8.71 7.18 21.48
C THR A 69 7.29 7.62 21.10
N GLY A 70 6.71 8.58 21.83
CA GLY A 70 5.43 9.19 21.45
C GLY A 70 5.39 9.73 20.00
N PRO A 71 6.42 10.47 19.53
CA PRO A 71 6.58 10.83 18.12
C PRO A 71 6.74 9.62 17.19
N GLY A 72 7.58 8.64 17.56
CA GLY A 72 7.82 7.45 16.74
C GLY A 72 6.58 6.59 16.53
N ARG A 73 5.74 6.44 17.55
CA ARG A 73 4.45 5.75 17.47
C ARG A 73 3.55 6.38 16.42
N ARG A 74 3.36 7.71 16.47
CA ARG A 74 2.56 8.43 15.47
C ARG A 74 3.14 8.31 14.06
N ALA A 75 4.47 8.32 13.92
CA ALA A 75 5.13 8.12 12.63
C ALA A 75 4.92 6.69 12.08
N ALA A 76 4.99 5.67 12.93
CA ALA A 76 4.73 4.28 12.56
C ALA A 76 3.24 4.03 12.22
N GLU A 77 2.31 4.67 12.94
CA GLU A 77 0.87 4.59 12.68
C GLU A 77 0.49 5.29 11.37
N ALA A 78 1.09 6.45 11.07
CA ALA A 78 0.94 7.12 9.78
C ALA A 78 1.57 6.31 8.62
N LEU A 79 2.74 5.69 8.84
CA LEU A 79 3.36 4.75 7.88
C LEU A 79 2.45 3.57 7.54
N ARG A 80 1.74 3.02 8.54
CA ARG A 80 0.75 1.96 8.33
C ARG A 80 -0.41 2.45 7.46
N MET A 81 -1.03 3.56 7.84
CA MET A 81 -2.14 4.14 7.05
C MET A 81 -1.74 4.46 5.60
N LEU A 82 -0.50 4.91 5.37
CA LEU A 82 0.05 5.15 4.05
C LEU A 82 0.21 3.84 3.25
N ARG A 83 0.79 2.78 3.86
CA ARG A 83 0.90 1.44 3.24
C ARG A 83 -0.47 0.92 2.82
N ASP A 84 -1.41 0.91 3.76
CA ASP A 84 -2.73 0.30 3.57
C ASP A 84 -3.49 1.04 2.43
N ALA A 85 -3.41 2.37 2.36
CA ALA A 85 -3.99 3.17 1.27
C ALA A 85 -3.33 2.95 -0.12
N ILE A 86 -2.04 2.61 -0.17
CA ILE A 86 -1.34 2.25 -1.42
C ILE A 86 -1.78 0.87 -1.91
N GLU A 87 -2.01 -0.08 -0.99
CA GLU A 87 -2.50 -1.42 -1.32
C GLU A 87 -3.93 -1.38 -1.90
N ASP A 88 -4.82 -0.56 -1.33
CA ASP A 88 -6.15 -0.29 -1.88
C ASP A 88 -6.07 0.31 -3.30
N ALA A 89 -5.26 1.34 -3.52
CA ALA A 89 -5.06 1.94 -4.84
C ALA A 89 -4.52 0.93 -5.88
N ALA A 90 -3.65 0.00 -5.45
CA ALA A 90 -3.12 -1.05 -6.31
C ALA A 90 -4.19 -2.10 -6.67
N GLU A 91 -5.08 -2.49 -5.76
CA GLU A 91 -6.19 -3.40 -6.09
C GLU A 91 -7.29 -2.71 -6.91
N VAL A 92 -7.57 -1.43 -6.68
CA VAL A 92 -8.42 -0.61 -7.56
C VAL A 92 -7.87 -0.62 -8.99
N LYS A 93 -6.56 -0.38 -9.18
CA LYS A 93 -5.93 -0.44 -10.51
C LYS A 93 -6.02 -1.84 -11.15
N LYS A 94 -5.88 -2.92 -10.36
CA LYS A 94 -6.12 -4.29 -10.82
C LYS A 94 -7.59 -4.51 -11.23
N ARG A 95 -8.57 -3.95 -10.52
CA ARG A 95 -10.00 -4.02 -10.88
C ARG A 95 -10.29 -3.31 -12.20
N ILE A 96 -9.77 -2.09 -12.39
CA ILE A 96 -9.93 -1.33 -13.65
C ILE A 96 -9.36 -2.15 -14.83
N LYS A 97 -8.17 -2.72 -14.69
CA LYS A 97 -7.55 -3.60 -15.72
C LYS A 97 -8.44 -4.81 -16.06
N ARG A 98 -9.03 -5.48 -15.06
CA ARG A 98 -9.96 -6.60 -15.29
C ARG A 98 -11.21 -6.18 -16.05
N ILE A 99 -11.81 -5.01 -15.75
CA ILE A 99 -12.95 -4.50 -16.53
C ILE A 99 -12.51 -4.14 -17.96
N HIS A 100 -11.33 -3.54 -18.14
CA HIS A 100 -10.80 -3.25 -19.48
C HIS A 100 -10.67 -4.52 -20.33
N GLU A 101 -10.09 -5.58 -19.77
CA GLU A 101 -9.95 -6.89 -20.43
C GLU A 101 -11.31 -7.51 -20.81
N LEU A 102 -12.34 -7.32 -19.97
CA LEU A 102 -13.70 -7.80 -20.25
C LEU A 102 -14.42 -6.97 -21.33
N VAL A 103 -14.26 -5.64 -21.33
CA VAL A 103 -14.79 -4.77 -22.40
C VAL A 103 -14.10 -5.08 -23.72
N ASP A 104 -12.77 -5.23 -23.71
CA ASP A 104 -11.96 -5.64 -24.86
C ASP A 104 -12.41 -7.01 -25.43
N ALA A 105 -12.82 -7.95 -24.58
CA ALA A 105 -13.35 -9.24 -25.01
C ALA A 105 -14.77 -9.11 -25.59
N ALA A 106 -15.65 -8.38 -24.91
CA ALA A 106 -17.05 -8.21 -25.29
C ALA A 106 -17.21 -7.40 -26.60
N GLU A 107 -16.35 -6.41 -26.87
CA GLU A 107 -16.30 -5.70 -28.16
C GLU A 107 -15.88 -6.60 -29.33
N ARG A 108 -15.06 -7.63 -29.08
CA ARG A 108 -14.62 -8.59 -30.11
C ARG A 108 -15.58 -9.76 -30.31
N ALA A 109 -16.45 -10.03 -29.34
CA ALA A 109 -17.48 -11.07 -29.45
C ALA A 109 -18.45 -10.79 -30.60
N GLN A 110 -18.93 -11.85 -31.27
CA GLN A 110 -19.91 -11.77 -32.36
C GLN A 110 -21.38 -11.95 -31.90
N GLY A 111 -21.61 -12.18 -30.60
CA GLY A 111 -22.95 -12.28 -29.99
C GLY A 111 -23.40 -10.99 -29.29
N ASP A 112 -24.48 -11.08 -28.51
CA ASP A 112 -25.17 -9.94 -27.89
C ASP A 112 -24.30 -9.13 -26.91
N ARG A 113 -23.71 -8.05 -27.43
CA ARG A 113 -22.89 -7.10 -26.68
C ARG A 113 -23.70 -6.35 -25.62
N GLU A 114 -25.00 -6.17 -25.85
CA GLU A 114 -25.94 -5.54 -24.92
C GLU A 114 -26.09 -6.34 -23.60
N LEU A 115 -26.17 -7.67 -23.69
CA LEU A 115 -26.27 -8.55 -22.52
C LEU A 115 -25.03 -8.45 -21.60
N LEU A 116 -23.86 -8.17 -22.18
CA LEU A 116 -22.61 -7.98 -21.44
C LEU A 116 -22.44 -6.54 -20.91
N ALA A 117 -23.00 -5.54 -21.60
CA ALA A 117 -22.92 -4.14 -21.19
C ALA A 117 -23.67 -3.87 -19.87
N GLY A 118 -24.78 -4.58 -19.60
CA GLY A 118 -25.57 -4.44 -18.35
C GLY A 118 -24.79 -4.81 -17.07
N PRO A 119 -24.11 -5.97 -17.00
CA PRO A 119 -23.12 -6.27 -15.96
C PRO A 119 -21.97 -5.26 -15.89
N LEU A 120 -21.27 -5.01 -17.02
CA LEU A 120 -20.08 -4.16 -17.03
C LEU A 120 -20.35 -2.72 -16.54
N ARG A 121 -21.53 -2.16 -16.86
CA ARG A 121 -21.95 -0.85 -16.35
C ARG A 121 -22.17 -0.83 -14.84
N ARG A 122 -22.60 -1.95 -14.22
CA ARG A 122 -22.76 -2.05 -12.76
C ARG A 122 -21.40 -2.15 -12.07
N ASP A 123 -20.50 -2.99 -12.58
CA ASP A 123 -19.16 -3.15 -12.03
C ASP A 123 -18.37 -1.83 -12.11
N LEU A 124 -18.52 -1.10 -13.22
CA LEU A 124 -17.89 0.21 -13.38
C LEU A 124 -18.50 1.29 -12.47
N ALA A 125 -19.82 1.28 -12.26
CA ALA A 125 -20.48 2.17 -11.30
C ALA A 125 -20.02 1.91 -9.85
N LEU A 126 -19.74 0.66 -9.48
CA LEU A 126 -19.12 0.33 -8.20
C LEU A 126 -17.69 0.89 -8.11
N LEU A 127 -16.88 0.81 -9.17
CA LEU A 127 -15.54 1.44 -9.16
C LEU A 127 -15.62 2.97 -9.04
N ARG A 128 -16.58 3.63 -9.71
CA ARG A 128 -16.81 5.08 -9.57
C ARG A 128 -17.14 5.53 -8.13
N SER A 129 -17.66 4.63 -7.30
CA SER A 129 -17.96 4.94 -5.89
C SER A 129 -16.72 4.92 -4.97
N ILE A 130 -15.57 4.43 -5.47
CA ILE A 130 -14.34 4.26 -4.69
C ILE A 130 -13.10 4.91 -5.34
N THR A 131 -13.17 5.41 -6.58
CA THR A 131 -12.05 6.10 -7.22
C THR A 131 -12.49 7.00 -8.38
N ASP A 132 -11.81 8.13 -8.53
CA ASP A 132 -11.90 9.01 -9.71
C ASP A 132 -10.73 8.72 -10.66
N SER A 133 -11.02 8.22 -11.86
CA SER A 133 -10.00 7.91 -12.86
C SER A 133 -10.49 8.11 -14.29
N ARG A 134 -9.66 8.74 -15.14
CA ARG A 134 -9.92 8.89 -16.58
C ARG A 134 -10.04 7.55 -17.31
N GLU A 135 -9.42 6.50 -16.79
CA GLU A 135 -9.58 5.13 -17.32
C GLU A 135 -11.03 4.65 -17.17
N ILE A 136 -11.71 5.02 -16.07
CA ILE A 136 -13.10 4.68 -15.80
C ILE A 136 -14.05 5.47 -16.71
N GLU A 137 -13.81 6.78 -16.91
CA GLU A 137 -14.58 7.61 -17.85
C GLU A 137 -14.51 7.04 -19.28
N HIS A 138 -13.32 6.60 -19.69
CA HIS A 138 -13.09 5.99 -21.00
C HIS A 138 -13.86 4.66 -21.16
N LEU A 139 -13.78 3.76 -20.15
CA LEU A 139 -14.54 2.51 -20.14
C LEU A 139 -16.06 2.76 -20.15
N GLU A 140 -16.55 3.79 -19.47
CA GLU A 140 -17.98 4.13 -19.46
C GLU A 140 -18.46 4.66 -20.81
N SER A 141 -17.59 5.35 -21.57
CA SER A 141 -17.86 5.74 -22.96
C SER A 141 -17.93 4.52 -23.88
N ARG A 142 -16.96 3.60 -23.76
CA ARG A 142 -16.92 2.34 -24.53
C ARG A 142 -18.17 1.49 -24.30
N ILE A 143 -18.51 1.19 -23.05
CA ILE A 143 -19.69 0.38 -22.67
C ILE A 143 -20.99 0.99 -23.19
N ARG A 144 -21.15 2.33 -23.14
CA ARG A 144 -22.31 3.01 -23.75
C ARG A 144 -22.38 2.78 -25.26
N GLY A 145 -21.26 2.85 -25.97
CA GLY A 145 -21.18 2.55 -27.41
C GLY A 145 -21.57 1.11 -27.79
N MET A 146 -21.62 0.18 -26.84
CA MET A 146 -22.06 -1.21 -27.05
C MET A 146 -23.59 -1.38 -27.03
N ILE A 147 -24.34 -0.37 -26.57
CA ILE A 147 -25.81 -0.34 -26.45
C ILE A 147 -26.42 0.73 -27.40
N SER A 148 -25.66 1.17 -28.42
CA SER A 148 -26.01 2.34 -29.23
C SER A 148 -25.79 2.09 -30.73
N ARG A 149 -26.15 0.88 -31.20
CA ARG A 149 -26.06 0.45 -32.60
C ARG A 149 -27.19 -0.49 -32.96
#